data_AF-A0A0A2LV24-F1
#
_entry.id   AF-A0A0A2LV24-F1
#
_cell.length_a   1.000
_cell.length_b   1.000
_cell.length_c   1.000
_cell.angle_alpha   90.00
_cell.angle_beta   90.00
_cell.angle_gamma   90.00
#
_symmetry.space_group_name_H-M   'P 1'
#
loop_
_entity.id
_entity.type
_entity.pdbx_description
1 polymer ?
#
loop_
_entity_poly.entity_id
_entity_poly.type
_entity_poly.pdbx_seq_one_letter_code
_entity_poly.pdbx_strand_id
1 'polypeptide(L)'
;MGMYAQIVLGPLQLLIATSITFLYFKKLAKNLQNLILYYWLFAITALIIAFLGWNDYISDDLTIITVFIIPMMVAAYFVYVTYRINKFINPKEE
;
A
#
# COMPACT_ATOMS: atom_id res chain seq x y z
N MET A 1 -6.54 -8.92 18.47
CA MET A 1 -5.50 -7.87 18.55
C MET A 1 -5.02 -7.41 17.17
N GLY A 2 -4.66 -8.31 16.24
CA GLY A 2 -4.17 -7.92 14.90
C GLY A 2 -5.16 -7.10 14.04
N MET A 3 -6.46 -7.36 14.15
CA MET A 3 -7.50 -6.64 13.39
C MET A 3 -7.58 -5.14 13.74
N TYR A 4 -7.49 -4.80 15.03
CA TYR A 4 -7.49 -3.42 15.49
C TYR A 4 -6.25 -2.66 15.01
N ALA A 5 -5.12 -3.34 14.90
CA ALA A 5 -3.91 -2.76 14.34
C ALA A 5 -4.10 -2.39 12.87
N GLN A 6 -4.78 -3.22 12.06
CA GLN A 6 -5.04 -2.92 10.65
C GLN A 6 -5.95 -1.70 10.45
N ILE A 7 -6.94 -1.51 11.33
CA ILE A 7 -7.84 -0.35 11.30
C ILE A 7 -7.06 0.97 11.51
N VAL A 8 -5.98 0.93 12.30
CA VAL A 8 -5.11 2.11 12.53
C VAL A 8 -3.99 2.21 11.48
N LEU A 9 -3.39 1.08 11.12
CA LEU A 9 -2.27 1.01 10.18
C LEU A 9 -2.69 1.35 8.74
N GLY A 10 -3.86 0.91 8.30
CA GLY A 10 -4.33 1.17 6.92
C GLY A 10 -4.44 2.66 6.60
N PRO A 11 -5.17 3.47 7.40
CA PRO A 11 -5.24 4.91 7.22
C PRO A 11 -3.88 5.60 7.33
N LEU A 12 -3.06 5.20 8.31
CA LEU A 12 -1.71 5.76 8.49
C LEU A 12 -0.85 5.51 7.24
N GLN A 13 -0.94 4.32 6.68
CA GLN A 13 -0.19 3.91 5.51
C GLN A 13 -0.64 4.66 4.25
N LEU A 14 -1.95 4.89 4.08
CA LEU A 14 -2.48 5.76 3.03
C LEU A 14 -2.02 7.21 3.17
N LEU A 15 -1.96 7.74 4.41
CA LEU A 15 -1.46 9.09 4.66
C LEU A 15 0.02 9.20 4.30
N ILE A 16 0.86 8.28 4.77
CA ILE A 16 2.30 8.27 4.45
C ILE A 16 2.51 8.09 2.94
N ALA A 17 1.76 7.18 2.30
CA ALA A 17 1.85 6.96 0.86
C ALA A 17 1.50 8.20 0.05
N THR A 18 0.42 8.88 0.44
CA THR A 18 0.01 10.14 -0.17
C THR A 18 1.05 11.22 0.05
N SER A 19 1.59 11.36 1.26
CA SER A 19 2.64 12.33 1.57
C SER A 19 3.91 12.09 0.76
N ILE A 20 4.38 10.84 0.63
CA ILE A 20 5.55 10.49 -0.19
C ILE A 20 5.27 10.78 -1.67
N THR A 21 4.09 10.40 -2.17
CA THR A 21 3.69 10.65 -3.56
C THR A 21 3.57 12.14 -3.85
N PHE A 22 3.11 12.97 -2.92
CA PHE A 22 2.97 14.40 -3.17
C PHE A 22 4.30 15.16 -3.03
N LEU A 23 5.08 14.85 -1.98
CA LEU A 23 6.30 15.60 -1.64
C LEU A 23 7.54 15.13 -2.42
N TYR A 24 7.68 13.83 -2.64
CA TYR A 24 8.93 13.24 -3.17
C TYR A 24 8.83 12.76 -4.62
N PHE A 25 7.63 12.62 -5.20
CA PHE A 25 7.47 12.07 -6.55
C PHE A 25 8.24 12.83 -7.63
N LYS A 26 8.29 14.16 -7.55
CA LYS A 26 9.09 14.97 -8.50
C LYS A 26 10.61 14.86 -8.30
N LYS A 27 11.06 14.46 -7.12
CA LYS A 27 12.50 14.32 -6.78
C LYS A 27 13.02 12.88 -6.97
N LEU A 28 12.13 11.92 -7.16
CA LEU A 28 12.46 10.51 -7.28
C LEU A 28 12.90 10.14 -8.69
N ALA A 29 13.86 9.23 -8.78
CA ALA A 29 14.25 8.64 -10.07
C ALA A 29 13.06 7.92 -10.72
N LYS A 30 13.05 7.89 -12.06
CA LYS A 30 11.98 7.29 -12.88
C LYS A 30 11.62 5.85 -12.47
N ASN A 31 12.61 5.07 -12.02
CA ASN A 31 12.39 3.73 -11.47
C ASN A 31 11.51 3.74 -10.21
N LEU A 32 11.78 4.63 -9.26
CA LEU A 32 11.02 4.73 -8.01
C LEU A 32 9.62 5.32 -8.22
N GLN A 33 9.47 6.23 -9.20
CA GLN A 33 8.15 6.71 -9.63
C GLN A 33 7.27 5.56 -10.14
N ASN A 34 7.84 4.65 -10.93
CA ASN A 34 7.12 3.46 -11.40
C ASN A 34 6.72 2.54 -10.23
N LEU A 35 7.58 2.33 -9.23
CA LEU A 35 7.21 1.56 -8.03
C LEU A 35 6.03 2.17 -7.26
N ILE A 36 6.00 3.50 -7.10
CA ILE A 36 4.87 4.20 -6.47
C ILE A 36 3.60 4.07 -7.32
N LEU A 37 3.72 4.15 -8.64
CA LEU A 37 2.59 3.94 -9.56
C LEU A 37 2.02 2.52 -9.46
N TYR A 38 2.88 1.49 -9.42
CA TYR A 38 2.44 0.11 -9.19
C TYR A 38 1.76 -0.04 -7.83
N TYR A 39 2.30 0.56 -6.77
CA TYR A 39 1.66 0.58 -5.46
C TYR A 39 0.24 1.16 -5.52
N TRP A 40 0.06 2.33 -6.15
CA TRP A 40 -1.26 2.95 -6.31
C TRP A 40 -2.21 2.09 -7.13
N LEU A 41 -1.71 1.42 -8.18
CA LEU A 41 -2.49 0.49 -8.98
C LEU A 41 -2.99 -0.68 -8.10
N PHE A 42 -2.10 -1.32 -7.33
CA PHE A 42 -2.49 -2.39 -6.40
C PHE A 42 -3.46 -1.91 -5.32
N ALA A 43 -3.25 -0.71 -4.76
CA ALA A 43 -4.12 -0.14 -3.73
C ALA A 43 -5.54 0.13 -4.27
N ILE A 44 -5.65 0.69 -5.47
CA ILE A 44 -6.93 0.93 -6.14
C ILE A 44 -7.62 -0.40 -6.47
N THR A 45 -6.88 -1.37 -7.02
CA THR A 45 -7.43 -2.71 -7.29
C THR A 45 -7.93 -3.38 -6.03
N ALA A 46 -7.20 -3.30 -4.92
CA ALA A 46 -7.63 -3.84 -3.63
C ALA A 46 -8.91 -3.16 -3.12
N LEU A 47 -9.02 -1.82 -3.25
CA LEU A 47 -10.22 -1.07 -2.89
C LEU A 47 -11.44 -1.46 -3.74
N ILE A 48 -11.25 -1.63 -5.06
CA ILE A 48 -12.32 -2.06 -5.96
C ILE A 48 -12.80 -3.47 -5.59
N ILE A 49 -11.87 -4.40 -5.33
CA ILE A 49 -12.21 -5.76 -4.93
C ILE A 49 -12.96 -5.77 -3.60
N ALA A 50 -12.50 -4.98 -2.61
CA ALA A 50 -13.19 -4.84 -1.33
C ALA A 50 -14.61 -4.27 -1.50
N PHE A 51 -14.78 -3.28 -2.37
CA PHE A 51 -16.09 -2.68 -2.67
C PHE A 51 -17.05 -3.66 -3.38
N LEU A 52 -16.53 -4.47 -4.31
CA LEU A 52 -17.30 -5.53 -4.98
C LEU A 52 -17.68 -6.65 -4.00
N GLY A 53 -16.77 -7.01 -3.10
CA GLY A 53 -17.03 -8.00 -2.04
C GLY A 53 -18.10 -7.57 -1.04
N TRP A 54 -18.25 -6.26 -0.78
CA TRP A 54 -19.31 -5.73 0.08
C TRP A 54 -20.72 -5.88 -0.52
N ASN A 55 -20.85 -6.02 -1.84
CA ASN A 55 -22.14 -6.17 -2.53
C ASN A 55 -22.63 -7.64 -2.58
N ASP A 56 -22.26 -8.47 -1.59
CA ASP A 56 -22.62 -9.90 -1.47
C ASP A 56 -22.21 -10.78 -2.67
N TYR A 57 -21.34 -10.28 -3.55
CA TYR A 57 -20.90 -11.02 -4.74
C TYR A 57 -19.82 -12.07 -4.45
N ILE A 58 -19.30 -12.11 -3.21
CA ILE A 58 -18.12 -12.89 -2.82
C ILE A 58 -18.43 -13.73 -1.58
N SER A 59 -18.01 -15.00 -1.59
CA SER A 59 -18.19 -15.92 -0.45
C SER A 59 -17.34 -15.54 0.77
N ASP A 60 -17.78 -15.93 1.97
CA ASP A 60 -17.11 -15.61 3.25
C ASP A 60 -15.60 -15.92 3.27
N ASP A 61 -15.18 -17.05 2.69
CA ASP A 61 -13.75 -17.41 2.60
C ASP A 61 -12.93 -16.45 1.72
N LEU A 62 -13.53 -15.99 0.61
CA LEU A 62 -12.91 -15.02 -0.30
C LEU A 62 -12.92 -13.61 0.30
N THR A 63 -13.88 -13.27 1.15
CA THR A 63 -13.90 -12.00 1.92
C THR A 63 -12.68 -11.90 2.83
N ILE A 64 -12.27 -13.01 3.47
CA ILE A 64 -11.07 -13.01 4.32
C ILE A 64 -9.81 -12.69 3.49
N ILE A 65 -9.66 -13.33 2.33
CA ILE A 65 -8.50 -13.11 1.46
C ILE A 65 -8.48 -11.66 0.95
N THR A 66 -9.62 -11.16 0.50
CA THR A 66 -9.71 -9.85 -0.14
C THR A 66 -9.64 -8.67 0.82
N VAL A 67 -10.19 -8.81 2.04
CA VAL A 67 -10.26 -7.74 3.05
C VAL A 67 -9.08 -7.78 4.02
N PHE A 68 -8.40 -8.93 4.18
CA PHE A 68 -7.27 -9.04 5.11
C PHE A 68 -5.93 -9.31 4.43
N ILE A 69 -5.85 -10.33 3.57
CA ILE A 69 -4.57 -10.77 2.98
C ILE A 69 -4.08 -9.77 1.93
N ILE A 70 -4.94 -9.38 1.00
CA ILE A 70 -4.59 -8.41 -0.06
C ILE A 70 -4.09 -7.08 0.55
N PRO A 71 -4.80 -6.41 1.48
CA PRO A 71 -4.31 -5.16 2.06
C PRO A 71 -3.03 -5.33 2.88
N MET A 72 -2.81 -6.48 3.55
CA MET A 72 -1.50 -6.74 4.18
C MET A 72 -0.36 -6.84 3.17
N MET A 73 -0.60 -7.47 2.01
CA MET A 73 0.42 -7.55 0.96
C MET A 73 0.73 -6.18 0.36
N VAL A 74 -0.30 -5.37 0.11
CA VAL A 74 -0.15 -3.98 -0.32
C VAL A 74 0.63 -3.17 0.71
N ALA A 75 0.36 -3.40 2.00
CA ALA A 75 1.09 -2.78 3.10
C ALA A 75 2.58 -3.16 3.12
N ALA A 76 2.90 -4.45 2.97
CA ALA A 76 4.28 -4.92 2.91
C ALA A 76 5.02 -4.32 1.69
N TYR A 77 4.35 -4.25 0.54
CA TYR A 77 4.89 -3.61 -0.66
C TYR A 77 5.19 -2.12 -0.42
N PHE A 78 4.30 -1.41 0.27
CA PHE A 78 4.52 -0.01 0.63
C PHE A 78 5.77 0.21 1.48
N VAL A 79 5.98 -0.65 2.48
CA VAL A 79 7.19 -0.60 3.33
C VAL A 79 8.43 -0.83 2.48
N TYR A 80 8.39 -1.78 1.55
CA TYR A 80 9.49 -2.03 0.61
C TYR A 80 9.77 -0.82 -0.29
N VAL A 81 8.73 -0.19 -0.87
CA VAL A 81 8.87 1.03 -1.68
C VAL A 81 9.50 2.15 -0.85
N THR A 82 9.02 2.36 0.38
CA THR A 82 9.54 3.40 1.29
C THR A 82 10.99 3.13 1.68
N TYR A 83 11.35 1.87 1.93
CA TYR A 83 12.73 1.46 2.19
C TYR A 83 13.65 1.75 0.99
N ARG A 84 13.22 1.42 -0.22
CA ARG A 84 13.96 1.71 -1.46
C ARG A 84 14.12 3.22 -1.70
N ILE A 85 13.09 4.00 -1.39
CA ILE A 85 13.13 5.48 -1.44
C ILE A 85 14.14 6.02 -0.43
N ASN A 86 14.11 5.53 0.81
CA ASN A 86 15.04 5.97 1.85
C ASN A 86 16.50 5.65 1.45
N LYS A 87 16.78 4.44 0.98
CA LYS A 87 18.11 4.06 0.48
C LYS A 87 18.58 4.92 -0.71
N PHE A 88 17.66 5.43 -1.53
CA PHE A 88 17.98 6.36 -2.62
C PHE A 88 18.27 7.79 -2.12
N ILE A 89 17.54 8.25 -1.10
CA ILE A 89 17.69 9.60 -0.54
C ILE A 89 18.91 9.69 0.39
N ASN A 90 19.17 8.65 1.19
CA ASN A 90 20.24 8.63 2.18
C ASN A 90 21.11 7.36 2.02
N PRO A 91 22.05 7.35 1.06
CA PRO A 91 22.86 6.16 0.76
C PRO A 91 23.92 5.81 1.82
N LYS A 92 23.96 6.48 2.99
CA LYS A 92 25.05 6.43 3.97
C LYS A 92 24.82 5.57 5.22
N GLU A 93 23.75 4.78 5.29
CA GLU A 93 23.53 3.84 6.41
C GLU A 93 23.88 2.40 5.99
N GLU A 94 25.19 2.12 5.84
CA GLU A 94 25.80 0.78 5.99
C GLU A 94 27.15 0.95 6.71
#